data_AF-A0A011PVY4-F1
#
_entry.id   AF-A0A011PVY4-F1
#
_cell.length_a   1.000
_cell.length_b   1.000
_cell.length_c   1.000
_cell.angle_alpha   90.00
_cell.angle_beta   90.00
_cell.angle_gamma   90.00
#
_symmetry.space_group_name_H-M   'P 1'
#
loop_
_entity.id
_entity.type
_entity.pdbx_description
1 polymer ?
#
loop_
_entity_poly.entity_id
_entity_poly.type
_entity_poly.pdbx_seq_one_letter_code
_entity_poly.pdbx_strand_id
1 'polypeptide(L)'
;MLVDEGFAVWDTLAIAEYLAEKYPDRQLWPADRHARARARSVCAEMHAGFGALRNHFPMNIEAGLPEVGQRILREQVEVQGDVDRLVQMWSELLAAHGGPLLFGGFTIADAFFAPVVKRLVTYGVPLPPVIDDYVEQVQALPAVVAWTTDALAEHDFLDFEEPYRTRA
;
A
#
# COMPACT_ATOMS: atom_id res chain seq x y z
N MET A 1 8.15 10.95 9.50
CA MET A 1 9.24 11.90 9.16
C MET A 1 10.54 11.13 9.17
N LEU A 2 11.44 11.39 8.23
CA LEU A 2 12.80 10.86 8.22
C LEU A 2 13.76 11.91 8.77
N VAL A 3 14.68 11.52 9.65
CA VAL A 3 15.82 12.35 10.06
C VAL A 3 17.08 11.63 9.64
N ASP A 4 17.85 12.24 8.75
CA ASP A 4 19.07 11.67 8.19
C ASP A 4 20.18 12.72 8.26
N GLU A 5 21.29 12.39 8.92
CA GLU A 5 22.42 13.30 9.17
C GLU A 5 22.02 14.66 9.79
N GLY A 6 20.96 14.68 10.60
CA GLY A 6 20.43 15.89 11.23
C GLY A 6 19.53 16.74 10.33
N PHE A 7 19.27 16.30 9.09
CA PHE A 7 18.31 16.91 8.18
C PHE A 7 16.96 16.18 8.24
N ALA A 8 15.87 16.94 8.43
CA ALA A 8 14.52 16.38 8.52
C ALA A 8 13.80 16.47 7.18
N VAL A 9 13.27 15.34 6.71
CA VAL A 9 12.41 15.24 5.52
C VAL A 9 11.03 14.75 5.94
N TRP A 10 10.00 15.49 5.57
CA TRP A 10 8.60 15.16 5.81
C TRP A 10 7.87 15.01 4.47
N ASP A 11 6.67 14.41 4.52
CA ASP A 11 5.94 13.87 3.36
C ASP A 11 6.54 12.58 2.77
N THR A 12 5.69 11.57 2.53
CA THR A 12 6.12 10.25 2.07
C THR A 12 6.79 10.31 0.69
N LEU A 13 6.29 11.14 -0.23
CA LEU A 13 6.88 11.24 -1.57
C LEU A 13 8.21 11.98 -1.52
N ALA A 14 8.31 13.06 -0.73
CA ALA A 14 9.58 13.76 -0.55
C ALA A 14 10.65 12.85 0.10
N ILE A 15 10.27 12.03 1.09
CA ILE A 15 11.17 11.02 1.67
C ILE A 15 11.61 10.01 0.61
N ALA A 16 10.69 9.53 -0.24
CA ALA A 16 11.02 8.55 -1.27
C ALA A 16 11.95 9.12 -2.36
N GLU A 17 11.74 10.37 -2.78
CA GLU A 17 12.66 11.05 -3.72
C GLU A 17 14.03 11.28 -3.10
N TYR A 18 14.08 11.72 -1.83
CA TYR A 18 15.34 11.86 -1.09
C TYR A 18 16.15 10.55 -1.06
N LEU A 19 15.48 9.42 -0.80
CA LEU A 19 16.11 8.10 -0.82
C LEU A 19 16.53 7.68 -2.24
N ALA A 20 15.76 8.02 -3.28
CA ALA A 20 16.11 7.74 -4.67
C ALA A 20 17.35 8.56 -5.12
N GLU A 21 17.48 9.79 -4.65
CA GLU A 21 18.67 10.63 -4.88
C GLU A 21 19.89 10.15 -4.09
N LYS A 22 19.70 9.76 -2.83
CA LYS A 22 20.78 9.25 -1.96
C LYS A 22 21.33 7.90 -2.43
N TYR A 23 20.48 7.06 -3.03
CA TYR A 23 20.83 5.71 -3.46
C TYR A 23 20.51 5.46 -4.95
N PRO A 24 21.15 6.18 -5.89
CA PRO A 24 20.81 6.11 -7.31
C PRO A 24 21.01 4.70 -7.91
N ASP A 25 21.99 3.95 -7.40
CA ASP A 25 22.30 2.59 -7.83
C ASP A 25 21.21 1.57 -7.47
N ARG A 26 20.26 1.93 -6.59
CA ARG A 26 19.13 1.07 -6.21
C ARG A 26 17.96 1.13 -7.18
N GLN A 27 17.98 2.07 -8.13
CA GLN A 27 16.96 2.21 -9.17
C GLN A 27 15.52 2.15 -8.63
N LEU A 28 15.23 2.91 -7.56
CA LEU A 28 13.95 2.89 -6.85
C LEU A 28 12.74 3.37 -7.70
N TRP A 29 13.01 3.92 -8.88
CA TRP A 29 12.04 4.27 -9.90
C TRP A 29 12.38 3.57 -11.22
N PRO A 30 11.38 3.36 -12.11
CA PRO A 30 11.65 2.84 -13.45
C PRO A 30 12.74 3.64 -14.18
N ALA A 31 13.58 2.94 -14.97
CA ALA A 31 14.64 3.60 -15.73
C ALA A 31 14.08 4.48 -16.87
N ASP A 32 13.07 3.97 -17.58
CA ASP A 32 12.36 4.71 -18.62
C ASP A 32 11.66 5.95 -18.06
N ARG A 33 11.76 7.06 -18.79
CA ARG A 33 11.26 8.36 -18.36
C ARG A 33 9.73 8.40 -18.25
N HIS A 34 9.02 7.70 -19.14
CA HIS A 34 7.56 7.72 -19.18
C HIS A 34 6.98 6.80 -18.10
N ALA A 35 7.55 5.61 -17.95
CA ALA A 35 7.23 4.70 -16.85
C ALA A 35 7.47 5.36 -15.49
N ARG A 36 8.59 6.08 -15.33
CA ARG A 36 8.89 6.81 -14.11
C ARG A 36 7.91 7.97 -13.83
N ALA A 37 7.51 8.71 -14.87
CA ALA A 37 6.47 9.73 -14.72
C ALA A 37 5.12 9.12 -14.31
N ARG A 38 4.77 7.95 -14.88
CA ARG A 38 3.57 7.20 -14.48
C ARG A 38 3.67 6.70 -13.04
N ALA A 39 4.81 6.15 -12.63
CA ALA A 39 5.05 5.69 -11.25
C ALA A 39 4.82 6.81 -10.22
N ARG A 40 5.34 8.01 -10.49
CA ARG A 40 5.09 9.19 -9.65
C ARG A 40 3.62 9.61 -9.64
N SER A 41 2.96 9.54 -10.80
CA SER A 41 1.54 9.88 -10.91
C SER A 41 0.67 8.98 -10.04
N VAL A 42 0.91 7.66 -10.06
CA VAL A 42 0.14 6.71 -9.23
C VAL A 42 0.46 6.83 -7.74
N CYS A 43 1.70 7.20 -7.38
CA CYS A 43 2.03 7.52 -5.99
C CYS A 43 1.29 8.77 -5.51
N ALA A 44 1.22 9.81 -6.35
CA ALA A 44 0.46 11.03 -6.04
C ALA A 44 -1.04 10.77 -5.94
N GLU A 45 -1.59 9.94 -6.83
CA GLU A 45 -2.98 9.50 -6.77
C GLU A 45 -3.27 8.72 -5.48
N MET A 46 -2.37 7.83 -5.06
CA MET A 46 -2.51 7.15 -3.76
C MET A 46 -2.47 8.13 -2.59
N HIS A 47 -1.54 9.08 -2.61
CA HIS A 47 -1.38 10.05 -1.54
C HIS A 47 -2.63 10.93 -1.36
N ALA A 48 -3.20 11.41 -2.46
CA ALA A 48 -4.33 12.35 -2.46
C ALA A 48 -5.72 11.70 -2.59
N GLY A 49 -5.79 10.42 -2.96
CA GLY A 49 -7.02 9.69 -3.28
C GLY A 49 -7.40 8.59 -2.30
N PHE A 50 -8.33 7.75 -2.76
CA PHE A 50 -8.86 6.58 -2.06
C PHE A 50 -9.42 6.90 -0.66
N GLY A 51 -10.10 8.03 -0.54
CA GLY A 51 -10.56 8.56 0.74
C GLY A 51 -11.58 7.65 1.43
N ALA A 52 -12.54 7.08 0.67
CA ALA A 52 -13.56 6.20 1.24
C ALA A 52 -12.92 4.90 1.75
N LEU A 53 -12.08 4.27 0.93
CA LEU A 53 -11.32 3.08 1.33
C LEU A 53 -10.45 3.36 2.56
N ARG A 54 -9.69 4.45 2.60
CA ARG A 54 -8.80 4.77 3.73
C ARG A 54 -9.55 5.07 5.02
N ASN A 55 -10.74 5.68 4.93
CA ASN A 55 -11.56 6.01 6.10
C ASN A 55 -12.28 4.78 6.65
N HIS A 56 -12.81 3.91 5.80
CA HIS A 56 -13.56 2.73 6.23
C HIS A 56 -12.69 1.52 6.52
N PHE A 57 -11.51 1.44 5.88
CA PHE A 57 -10.50 0.42 6.13
C PHE A 57 -9.24 1.07 6.74
N PRO A 58 -9.30 1.46 8.03
CA PRO A 58 -8.10 1.88 8.74
C PRO A 58 -7.08 0.74 8.77
N MET A 59 -5.80 1.10 8.77
CA MET A 59 -4.71 0.13 8.73
C MET A 59 -4.50 -0.46 10.12
N ASN A 60 -4.70 -1.77 10.27
CA ASN A 60 -4.35 -2.55 11.45
C ASN A 60 -3.73 -3.87 10.98
N ILE A 61 -2.45 -4.06 11.27
CA ILE A 61 -1.67 -5.24 10.81
C ILE A 61 -2.03 -6.50 11.61
N GLU A 62 -2.43 -6.35 12.88
CA GLU A 62 -2.76 -7.47 13.75
C GLU A 62 -4.14 -8.06 13.45
N ALA A 63 -5.05 -7.24 12.93
CA ALA A 63 -6.44 -7.61 12.76
C ALA A 63 -6.71 -8.45 11.51
N GLY A 64 -7.66 -9.39 11.63
CA GLY A 64 -8.36 -10.03 10.53
C GLY A 64 -9.86 -9.76 10.66
N LEU A 65 -10.43 -8.97 9.75
CA LEU A 65 -11.78 -8.41 9.82
C LEU A 65 -12.60 -8.64 8.52
N PRO A 66 -12.61 -9.85 7.93
CA PRO A 66 -13.31 -10.09 6.67
C PRO A 66 -14.82 -9.82 6.75
N GLU A 67 -15.46 -10.07 7.90
CA GLU A 67 -16.89 -9.80 8.09
C GLU A 67 -17.19 -8.29 8.09
N VAL A 68 -16.28 -7.48 8.64
CA VAL A 68 -16.38 -6.01 8.61
C VAL A 68 -16.21 -5.53 7.17
N GLY A 69 -15.22 -6.05 6.45
CA GLY A 69 -15.00 -5.73 5.04
C GLY A 69 -16.22 -6.03 4.17
N GLN A 70 -16.77 -7.24 4.27
CA GLN A 70 -17.99 -7.63 3.55
C GLN A 70 -19.21 -6.76 3.88
N ARG A 71 -19.34 -6.30 5.13
CA ARG A 71 -20.41 -5.37 5.50
C ARG A 71 -20.18 -4.00 4.86
N ILE A 72 -18.99 -3.43 5.01
CA ILE A 72 -18.66 -2.12 4.46
C ILE A 72 -18.81 -2.09 2.94
N LEU A 73 -18.31 -3.09 2.22
CA LEU A 73 -18.44 -3.16 0.76
C LEU A 73 -19.90 -3.20 0.28
N ARG A 74 -20.80 -3.78 1.08
CA ARG A 74 -22.25 -3.80 0.78
C ARG A 74 -22.94 -2.47 1.09
N GLU A 75 -22.49 -1.80 2.15
CA GLU A 75 -23.15 -0.59 2.67
C GLU A 75 -22.58 0.71 2.10
N GLN A 76 -21.32 0.71 1.64
CA GLN A 76 -20.56 1.89 1.22
C GLN A 76 -20.06 1.75 -0.22
N VAL A 77 -20.89 2.20 -1.17
CA VAL A 77 -20.58 2.10 -2.62
C VAL A 77 -19.28 2.80 -3.02
N GLU A 78 -18.93 3.91 -2.35
CA GLU A 78 -17.71 4.67 -2.62
C GLU A 78 -16.44 3.85 -2.30
N VAL A 79 -16.51 2.93 -1.31
CA VAL A 79 -15.39 2.03 -1.01
C VAL A 79 -15.18 1.05 -2.16
N GLN A 80 -16.26 0.52 -2.74
CA GLN A 80 -16.15 -0.34 -3.92
C GLN A 80 -15.60 0.44 -5.12
N GLY A 81 -16.01 1.69 -5.32
CA GLY A 81 -15.45 2.55 -6.38
C GLY A 81 -13.93 2.76 -6.25
N ASP A 82 -13.45 2.98 -5.03
CA ASP A 82 -12.02 3.07 -4.73
C ASP A 82 -11.28 1.74 -5.04
N VAL A 83 -11.88 0.59 -4.67
CA VAL A 83 -11.32 -0.74 -4.99
C VAL A 83 -11.28 -0.98 -6.49
N ASP A 84 -12.35 -0.65 -7.22
CA ASP A 84 -12.42 -0.81 -8.67
C ASP A 84 -11.34 0.03 -9.37
N ARG A 85 -11.10 1.26 -8.88
CA ARG A 85 -10.03 2.13 -9.39
C ARG A 85 -8.65 1.54 -9.17
N LEU A 86 -8.39 0.95 -8.00
CA LEU A 86 -7.14 0.23 -7.70
C LEU A 86 -6.95 -0.97 -8.64
N VAL A 87 -7.97 -1.81 -8.76
CA VAL A 87 -7.96 -3.00 -9.61
C VAL A 87 -7.67 -2.61 -11.06
N GLN A 88 -8.34 -1.60 -11.60
CA GLN A 88 -8.09 -1.11 -12.95
C GLN A 88 -6.64 -0.63 -13.10
N MET A 89 -6.19 0.27 -12.22
CA MET A 89 -4.86 0.86 -12.29
C MET A 89 -3.76 -0.20 -12.25
N TRP A 90 -3.83 -1.11 -11.28
CA TRP A 90 -2.82 -2.15 -11.11
C TRP A 90 -2.86 -3.16 -12.24
N SER A 91 -4.04 -3.54 -12.74
CA SER A 91 -4.16 -4.44 -13.90
C SER A 91 -3.50 -3.84 -15.14
N GLU A 92 -3.73 -2.54 -15.42
CA GLU A 92 -3.11 -1.84 -16.54
C GLU A 92 -1.58 -1.80 -16.42
N LEU A 93 -1.05 -1.52 -15.24
CA LEU A 93 0.39 -1.47 -14.98
C LEU A 93 1.05 -2.84 -15.09
N LEU A 94 0.47 -3.87 -14.44
CA LEU A 94 0.95 -5.24 -14.50
C LEU A 94 0.96 -5.77 -15.94
N ALA A 95 -0.09 -5.49 -16.71
CA ALA A 95 -0.16 -5.88 -18.12
C ALA A 95 0.88 -5.14 -18.98
N ALA A 96 1.10 -3.83 -18.73
CA ALA A 96 2.05 -3.02 -19.49
C ALA A 96 3.52 -3.37 -19.19
N HIS A 97 3.82 -3.82 -17.97
CA HIS A 97 5.19 -4.04 -17.50
C HIS A 97 5.54 -5.52 -17.27
N GLY A 98 4.59 -6.44 -17.41
CA GLY A 98 4.80 -7.88 -17.35
C GLY A 98 4.79 -8.50 -15.95
N GLY A 99 4.53 -7.71 -14.90
CA GLY A 99 4.60 -8.15 -13.50
C GLY A 99 6.00 -8.66 -13.10
N PRO A 100 6.17 -9.27 -11.91
CA PRO A 100 5.15 -9.51 -10.88
C PRO A 100 4.75 -8.26 -10.07
N LEU A 101 5.54 -7.19 -10.14
CA LEU A 101 5.26 -5.90 -9.47
C LEU A 101 4.83 -4.84 -10.50
N LEU A 102 4.34 -3.68 -10.04
CA LEU A 102 3.62 -2.73 -10.92
C LEU A 102 4.45 -2.26 -12.13
N PHE A 103 5.77 -2.20 -11.99
CA PHE A 103 6.69 -1.82 -13.07
C PHE A 103 7.69 -2.94 -13.40
N GLY A 104 7.25 -4.19 -13.24
CA GLY A 104 8.04 -5.40 -13.45
C GLY A 104 8.87 -5.77 -12.22
N GLY A 105 9.84 -4.91 -11.89
CA GLY A 105 10.63 -5.00 -10.66
C GLY A 105 10.06 -4.13 -9.53
N PHE A 106 10.65 -4.25 -8.33
CA PHE A 106 10.29 -3.42 -7.19
C PHE A 106 10.58 -1.95 -7.47
N THR A 107 9.61 -1.09 -7.16
CA THR A 107 9.75 0.36 -7.18
C THR A 107 9.10 1.00 -5.96
N ILE A 108 9.33 2.30 -5.77
CA ILE A 108 8.62 3.11 -4.77
C ILE A 108 7.10 3.00 -4.90
N ALA A 109 6.56 2.79 -6.11
CA ALA A 109 5.11 2.62 -6.28
C ALA A 109 4.58 1.42 -5.47
N ASP A 110 5.30 0.30 -5.46
CA ASP A 110 4.91 -0.88 -4.69
C ASP A 110 4.98 -0.61 -3.17
N ALA A 111 6.02 0.13 -2.73
CA ALA A 111 6.12 0.56 -1.34
C ALA A 111 4.98 1.51 -0.91
N PHE A 112 4.54 2.41 -1.80
CA PHE A 112 3.40 3.30 -1.58
C PHE A 112 2.08 2.53 -1.39
N PHE A 113 1.92 1.43 -2.13
CA PHE A 113 0.71 0.61 -2.08
C PHE A 113 0.76 -0.51 -1.02
N ALA A 114 1.90 -0.81 -0.40
CA ALA A 114 1.99 -1.83 0.65
C ALA A 114 0.97 -1.64 1.80
N PRO A 115 0.71 -0.42 2.32
CA PRO A 115 -0.36 -0.21 3.31
C PRO A 115 -1.76 -0.44 2.76
N VAL A 116 -1.99 -0.27 1.46
CA VAL A 116 -3.28 -0.57 0.82
C VAL A 116 -3.45 -2.08 0.69
N VAL A 117 -2.41 -2.78 0.23
CA VAL A 117 -2.36 -4.25 0.19
C VAL A 117 -2.71 -4.83 1.56
N LYS A 118 -2.11 -4.32 2.65
CA LYS A 118 -2.47 -4.75 4.01
C LYS A 118 -3.95 -4.53 4.35
N ARG A 119 -4.54 -3.39 3.98
CA ARG A 119 -5.98 -3.15 4.17
C ARG A 119 -6.82 -4.19 3.42
N LEU A 120 -6.54 -4.41 2.14
CA LEU A 120 -7.30 -5.37 1.33
C LEU A 120 -7.30 -6.77 1.97
N VAL A 121 -6.15 -7.19 2.50
CA VAL A 121 -5.99 -8.46 3.22
C VAL A 121 -6.73 -8.46 4.57
N THR A 122 -6.50 -7.46 5.42
CA THR A 122 -7.16 -7.34 6.73
C THR A 122 -8.68 -7.39 6.62
N TYR A 123 -9.25 -6.72 5.62
CA TYR A 123 -10.71 -6.67 5.42
C TYR A 123 -11.23 -7.73 4.45
N GLY A 124 -10.40 -8.66 3.98
CA GLY A 124 -10.83 -9.75 3.09
C GLY A 124 -11.55 -9.25 1.83
N VAL A 125 -11.05 -8.19 1.21
CA VAL A 125 -11.64 -7.61 0.00
C VAL A 125 -11.48 -8.62 -1.15
N PRO A 126 -12.56 -8.98 -1.87
CA PRO A 126 -12.46 -9.90 -3.00
C PRO A 126 -11.79 -9.21 -4.19
N LEU A 127 -10.77 -9.85 -4.76
CA LEU A 127 -9.98 -9.30 -5.86
C LEU A 127 -9.96 -10.26 -7.06
N PRO A 128 -9.72 -9.75 -8.28
CA PRO A 128 -9.43 -10.62 -9.42
C PRO A 128 -8.09 -11.34 -9.25
N PRO A 129 -7.89 -12.54 -9.83
CA PRO A 129 -6.68 -13.35 -9.62
C PRO A 129 -5.36 -12.61 -9.88
N VAL A 130 -5.28 -11.80 -10.94
CA VAL A 130 -4.06 -11.02 -11.26
C VAL A 130 -3.70 -9.99 -10.18
N ILE A 131 -4.71 -9.48 -9.46
CA ILE A 131 -4.52 -8.53 -8.37
C ILE A 131 -4.20 -9.28 -7.07
N ASP A 132 -4.83 -10.42 -6.82
CA ASP A 132 -4.45 -11.30 -5.70
C ASP A 132 -2.97 -11.72 -5.82
N ASP A 133 -2.52 -12.13 -7.01
CA ASP A 133 -1.10 -12.44 -7.25
C ASP A 133 -0.20 -11.26 -6.88
N TYR A 134 -0.55 -10.04 -7.30
CA TYR A 134 0.21 -8.84 -6.94
C TYR A 134 0.22 -8.55 -5.43
N VAL A 135 -0.93 -8.69 -4.77
CA VAL A 135 -1.08 -8.56 -3.31
C VAL A 135 -0.17 -9.55 -2.58
N GLU A 136 -0.10 -10.80 -3.04
CA GLU A 136 0.80 -11.82 -2.50
C GLU A 136 2.27 -11.44 -2.71
N GLN A 137 2.64 -10.94 -3.90
CA GLN A 137 4.01 -10.53 -4.20
C GLN A 137 4.47 -9.37 -3.31
N VAL A 138 3.60 -8.37 -3.07
CA VAL A 138 3.92 -7.26 -2.16
C VAL A 138 4.07 -7.73 -0.72
N GLN A 139 3.20 -8.63 -0.25
CA GLN A 139 3.31 -9.20 1.10
C GLN A 139 4.58 -10.04 1.28
N ALA A 140 5.05 -10.70 0.22
CA ALA A 140 6.27 -11.51 0.24
C ALA A 140 7.56 -10.68 0.17
N LEU A 141 7.49 -9.36 -0.06
CA LEU A 141 8.67 -8.49 -0.05
C LEU A 141 9.35 -8.56 1.32
N PRO A 142 10.68 -8.81 1.39
CA PRO A 142 11.37 -8.95 2.67
C PRO A 142 11.17 -7.77 3.63
N ALA A 143 11.10 -6.55 3.11
CA ALA A 143 10.84 -5.35 3.90
C ALA A 143 9.41 -5.31 4.46
N VAL A 144 8.40 -5.78 3.72
CA VAL A 144 7.00 -5.84 4.17
C VAL A 144 6.81 -6.95 5.20
N VAL A 145 7.49 -8.10 5.01
CA VAL A 145 7.54 -9.18 6.01
C VAL A 145 8.17 -8.70 7.32
N ALA A 146 9.33 -8.03 7.25
CA ALA A 146 10.00 -7.49 8.43
C ALA A 146 9.11 -6.46 9.14
N TRP A 147 8.57 -5.49 8.40
CA TRP A 147 7.65 -4.49 8.94
C TRP A 147 6.41 -5.11 9.61
N THR A 148 5.80 -6.12 8.97
CA THR A 148 4.65 -6.83 9.53
C THR A 148 5.04 -7.59 10.80
N THR A 149 6.21 -8.21 10.82
CA THR A 149 6.70 -8.98 11.98
C THR A 149 6.96 -8.07 13.17
N ASP A 150 7.63 -6.95 12.93
CA ASP A 150 7.94 -5.96 13.97
C ASP A 150 6.65 -5.33 14.52
N ALA A 151 5.71 -4.95 13.65
CA ALA A 151 4.41 -4.41 14.06
C ALA A 151 3.60 -5.39 14.94
N LEU A 152 3.62 -6.69 14.63
CA LEU A 152 2.95 -7.72 15.45
C LEU A 152 3.62 -7.93 16.82
N ALA A 153 4.88 -7.49 16.98
CA ALA A 153 5.62 -7.58 18.22
C ALA A 153 5.51 -6.31 19.08
N GLU A 154 5.00 -5.19 18.53
CA GLU A 154 4.86 -3.92 19.25
C GLU A 154 3.88 -4.03 20.43
N HIS A 155 2.91 -4.96 20.41
CA HIS A 155 1.96 -5.24 21.50
C HIS A 155 1.26 -3.98 22.08
N ASP A 156 1.26 -2.88 21.32
CA ASP A 156 0.71 -1.59 21.71
C ASP A 156 -0.78 -1.57 21.36
N PHE A 157 -1.63 -1.83 22.35
CA PHE A 157 -3.09 -1.76 22.20
C PHE A 157 -3.60 -0.36 22.56
N LEU A 158 -4.23 0.31 21.59
CA LEU A 158 -4.89 1.60 21.79
C LEU A 158 -6.41 1.44 21.60
N ASP A 159 -7.14 1.33 22.71
CA ASP A 159 -8.60 1.10 22.75
C ASP A 159 -9.40 2.06 21.84
N PHE A 160 -9.00 3.34 21.77
CA PHE A 160 -9.68 4.32 20.93
C PHE A 160 -9.41 4.17 19.42
N GLU A 161 -8.36 3.43 19.02
CA GLU A 161 -8.02 3.13 17.62
C GLU A 161 -8.56 1.75 17.19
N GLU A 162 -8.91 0.88 18.14
CA GLU A 162 -9.42 -0.47 17.91
C GLU A 162 -10.81 -0.71 18.56
N PRO A 163 -11.86 0.08 18.25
CA PRO A 163 -13.18 -0.01 18.91
C PRO A 163 -13.92 -1.34 18.68
N TYR A 164 -13.39 -2.22 17.82
CA TYR A 164 -13.87 -3.57 17.54
C TYR A 164 -13.20 -4.65 18.41
N ARG A 165 -12.13 -4.34 19.13
CA ARG A 165 -11.37 -5.27 19.97
C ARG A 165 -11.69 -5.02 21.44
N THR A 166 -11.92 -6.08 22.21
CA THR A 166 -12.33 -5.97 23.63
C THR A 166 -11.18 -6.14 24.62
N ARG A 167 -9.99 -6.52 24.17
CA ARG A 167 -8.74 -6.63 24.93
C ARG A 167 -7.52 -6.76 24.01
N ALA A 168 -6.34 -6.37 24.51
CA ALA A 168 -5.04 -6.65 23.90
C ALA A 168 -4.86 -8.14 23.59
#